data_AF-A0A2I3C354-F1
#
_entry.id   AF-A0A2I3C354-F1
#
_cell.length_a   1.000
_cell.length_b   1.000
_cell.length_c   1.000
_cell.angle_alpha   90.00
_cell.angle_beta   90.00
_cell.angle_gamma   90.00
#
_symmetry.space_group_name_H-M   'P 1'
#
loop_
_entity.id
_entity.type
_entity.pdbx_description
1 polymer ?
#
loop_
_entity_poly.entity_id
_entity_poly.type
_entity_poly.pdbx_seq_one_letter_code
_entity_poly.pdbx_strand_id
1 'polypeptide(L)'
;MAKSVFVLGMDITWNSARGDSAQLNVSRPLREINSEKFKRRTIGESGDVNPQWDQPLMIDHQYALLLERTGALVPRREYQLRLEINPDDPLAGAIVTELIPVDDDIKKHFEASLKAK
;
A
#
# COMPACT_ATOMS: atom_id res chain seq x y z
N MET A 1 -10.52 16.93 0.33
CA MET A 1 -10.46 15.78 -0.59
C MET A 1 -9.38 14.84 -0.10
N ALA A 2 -9.66 13.55 0.04
CA ALA A 2 -8.63 12.57 0.35
C ALA A 2 -7.62 12.52 -0.81
N LYS A 3 -6.31 12.55 -0.50
CA LYS A 3 -5.26 12.46 -1.51
C LYS A 3 -5.16 11.02 -2.00
N SER A 4 -5.04 10.83 -3.31
CA SER A 4 -4.73 9.53 -3.90
C SER A 4 -3.23 9.23 -3.77
N VAL A 5 -2.90 7.95 -3.82
CA VAL A 5 -1.53 7.43 -3.96
C VAL A 5 -1.47 6.52 -5.17
N PHE A 6 -0.30 6.47 -5.81
CA PHE A 6 -0.07 5.57 -6.93
C PHE A 6 0.37 4.20 -6.40
N VAL A 7 -0.52 3.21 -6.47
CA VAL A 7 -0.28 1.85 -5.98
C VAL A 7 0.50 1.07 -7.03
N LEU A 8 1.60 0.46 -6.61
CA LEU A 8 2.50 -0.35 -7.44
C LEU A 8 2.20 -1.85 -7.34
N GLY A 9 1.66 -2.30 -6.20
CA GLY A 9 1.31 -3.69 -5.93
C GLY A 9 1.13 -3.94 -4.44
N MET A 10 1.12 -5.22 -4.05
CA MET A 10 1.16 -5.61 -2.64
C MET A 10 2.00 -6.87 -2.47
N ASP A 11 2.60 -7.00 -1.29
CA ASP A 11 3.27 -8.23 -0.86
C ASP A 11 2.43 -8.88 0.22
N ILE A 12 2.22 -10.20 0.10
CA ILE A 12 1.63 -11.04 1.14
C ILE A 12 2.76 -11.94 1.63
N THR A 13 3.04 -11.88 2.92
CA THR A 13 4.21 -12.52 3.51
C THR A 13 3.85 -13.25 4.78
N TRP A 14 4.63 -14.28 5.08
CA TRP A 14 4.57 -14.99 6.35
C TRP A 14 5.97 -15.09 6.95
N ASN A 15 6.07 -14.92 8.26
CA ASN A 15 7.27 -15.34 8.99
C ASN A 15 6.94 -15.89 10.38
N SER A 16 7.85 -16.69 10.92
CA SER A 16 7.66 -17.38 12.20
C SER A 16 7.52 -16.46 13.42
N ALA A 17 7.96 -15.20 13.33
CA ALA A 17 7.94 -14.27 14.45
C ALA A 17 6.70 -13.36 14.48
N ARG A 18 6.13 -13.05 13.31
CA ARG A 18 5.02 -12.08 13.15
C ARG A 18 3.77 -12.67 12.48
N GLY A 19 3.81 -13.92 12.04
CA GLY A 19 2.70 -14.57 11.35
C GLY A 19 2.49 -14.02 9.94
N ASP A 20 1.25 -14.14 9.46
CA ASP A 20 0.84 -13.61 8.16
C ASP A 20 0.69 -12.08 8.19
N SER A 21 1.14 -11.42 7.14
CA SER A 21 1.02 -9.97 7.01
C SER A 21 1.00 -9.55 5.55
N ALA A 22 0.41 -8.39 5.28
CA ALA A 22 0.38 -7.82 3.94
C ALA A 22 0.83 -6.35 3.95
N GLN A 23 1.57 -5.97 2.91
CA GLN A 23 2.10 -4.63 2.70
C GLN A 23 1.64 -4.10 1.34
N LEU A 24 1.18 -2.84 1.33
CA LEU A 24 0.87 -2.11 0.11
C LEU A 24 2.11 -1.35 -0.39
N ASN A 25 2.50 -1.64 -1.63
CA ASN A 25 3.60 -0.94 -2.30
C ASN A 25 3.04 0.24 -3.08
N VAL A 26 3.55 1.44 -2.78
CA VAL A 26 3.11 2.70 -3.38
C VAL A 26 4.30 3.49 -3.87
N SER A 27 4.09 4.32 -4.89
CA SER A 27 5.06 5.31 -5.33
C SER A 27 5.26 6.36 -4.23
N ARG A 28 6.51 6.71 -3.95
CA ARG A 28 6.90 7.70 -2.95
C ARG A 28 7.90 8.67 -3.56
N PRO A 29 7.84 9.98 -3.26
CA PRO A 29 8.84 10.91 -3.74
C PRO A 29 10.23 10.52 -3.24
N LEU A 30 11.20 10.51 -4.15
CA LEU A 30 12.58 10.28 -3.76
C LEU A 30 13.04 11.38 -2.80
N ARG A 31 13.61 10.98 -1.66
CA ARG A 31 14.09 11.91 -0.64
C ARG A 31 15.46 12.46 -1.00
N GLU A 32 15.58 13.78 -1.03
CA GLU A 32 16.87 14.44 -1.00
C GLU A 32 17.57 14.14 0.33
N ILE A 33 18.89 13.97 0.28
CA ILE A 33 19.70 13.82 1.49
C ILE A 33 20.70 14.96 1.48
N ASN A 34 20.75 15.72 2.57
CA ASN A 34 21.72 16.78 2.75
C ASN A 34 22.30 16.70 4.15
N SER A 35 23.32 15.86 4.30
CA SER A 35 24.07 15.69 5.53
C SER A 35 25.53 16.11 5.33
N GLU A 36 26.29 16.26 6.41
CA GLU A 36 27.71 16.61 6.33
C GLU A 36 28.53 15.56 5.56
N LYS A 37 28.19 14.28 5.72
CA LYS A 37 28.93 13.15 5.12
C LYS A 37 28.37 12.68 3.78
N PHE A 38 27.14 13.07 3.43
CA PHE A 38 26.47 12.59 2.23
C PHE A 38 25.42 13.58 1.71
N LYS A 39 25.48 13.90 0.41
CA LYS A 39 24.52 14.74 -0.29
C LYS A 39 23.96 14.02 -1.52
N ARG A 40 22.64 14.06 -1.71
CA ARG A 40 21.90 13.45 -2.82
C ARG A 40 20.76 14.38 -3.25
N ARG A 41 20.74 14.73 -4.54
CA ARG A 41 19.60 15.36 -5.23
C ARG A 41 18.78 14.30 -5.93
N THR A 42 17.48 14.51 -6.04
CA THR A 42 16.55 13.50 -6.57
C THR A 42 15.50 14.12 -7.50
N ILE A 43 15.05 13.35 -8.49
CA ILE A 43 13.94 13.70 -9.38
C ILE A 43 13.07 12.46 -9.52
N GLY A 44 11.75 12.62 -9.38
CA GLY A 44 10.79 11.53 -9.52
C GLY A 44 10.49 10.78 -8.22
N GLU A 45 10.01 9.54 -8.38
CA GLU A 45 9.49 8.71 -7.30
C GLU A 45 10.11 7.30 -7.33
N SER A 46 10.05 6.59 -6.20
CA SER A 46 10.43 5.18 -6.10
C SER A 46 9.42 4.40 -5.27
N GLY A 47 9.27 3.11 -5.58
CA GLY A 47 8.55 2.14 -4.76
C GLY A 47 9.40 1.46 -3.70
N ASP A 48 10.71 1.71 -3.69
CA ASP A 48 11.65 1.07 -2.77
C ASP A 48 11.36 1.50 -1.34
N VAL A 49 11.13 0.52 -0.46
CA VAL A 49 11.01 0.73 0.98
C VAL A 49 12.36 0.40 1.59
N ASN A 50 13.06 1.41 2.12
CA ASN A 50 14.30 1.16 2.84
C ASN A 50 13.98 0.61 4.24
N PRO A 51 14.39 -0.63 4.60
CA PRO A 51 14.03 -1.22 5.90
C PRO A 51 14.56 -0.44 7.11
N GLN A 52 15.60 0.36 6.94
CA GLN A 52 16.21 1.15 8.02
C GLN A 52 15.51 2.49 8.26
N TRP A 53 14.93 3.09 7.21
CA TRP A 53 14.49 4.49 7.23
C TRP A 53 13.02 4.68 6.88
N ASP A 54 12.39 3.69 6.26
CA ASP A 54 11.02 3.79 5.78
C ASP A 54 10.13 2.82 6.53
N GLN A 55 8.97 3.33 6.96
CA GLN A 55 7.91 2.50 7.48
C GLN A 55 7.13 1.88 6.29
N PRO A 56 6.92 0.55 6.28
CA PRO A 56 6.06 -0.07 5.30
C PRO A 56 4.61 0.35 5.53
N LEU A 57 3.83 0.44 4.45
CA LEU A 57 2.41 0.74 4.53
C LEU A 57 1.66 -0.58 4.62
N MET A 58 1.20 -0.93 5.81
CA MET A 58 0.49 -2.19 6.04
C MET A 58 -0.94 -2.11 5.51
N ILE A 59 -1.44 -3.23 5.00
CA ILE A 59 -2.83 -3.42 4.57
C ILE A 59 -3.43 -4.58 5.36
N ASP A 60 -4.72 -4.48 5.67
CA ASP A 60 -5.46 -5.56 6.34
C ASP A 60 -5.25 -6.88 5.58
N HIS A 61 -4.85 -7.92 6.31
CA HIS A 61 -4.45 -9.18 5.70
C HIS A 61 -5.63 -9.88 5.02
N GLN A 62 -6.82 -9.85 5.63
CA GLN A 62 -8.01 -10.49 5.05
C GLN A 62 -8.46 -9.77 3.78
N TYR A 63 -8.36 -8.45 3.76
CA TYR A 63 -8.62 -7.64 2.59
C TYR A 63 -7.57 -7.88 1.48
N ALA A 64 -6.29 -7.99 1.83
CA ALA A 64 -5.24 -8.35 0.88
C ALA A 64 -5.50 -9.69 0.19
N LEU A 65 -5.84 -10.73 0.97
CA LEU A 65 -6.22 -12.04 0.44
C LEU A 65 -7.47 -11.97 -0.45
N LEU A 66 -8.43 -11.11 -0.11
CA LEU A 66 -9.59 -10.89 -0.95
C LEU A 66 -9.21 -10.28 -2.31
N LEU A 67 -8.38 -9.24 -2.30
CA LEU A 67 -7.91 -8.58 -3.52
C LEU A 67 -7.10 -9.53 -4.40
N GLU A 68 -6.25 -10.36 -3.79
CA GLU A 68 -5.50 -11.43 -4.49
C GLU A 68 -6.46 -12.42 -5.13
N ARG A 69 -7.35 -13.05 -4.35
CA ARG A 69 -8.26 -14.11 -4.82
C ARG A 69 -9.17 -13.64 -5.95
N THR A 70 -9.63 -12.40 -5.89
CA THR A 70 -10.55 -11.83 -6.87
C THR A 70 -9.84 -11.20 -8.07
N GLY A 71 -8.52 -10.98 -8.01
CA GLY A 71 -7.80 -10.20 -9.02
C GLY A 71 -8.27 -8.73 -9.09
N ALA A 72 -8.88 -8.21 -8.02
CA ALA A 72 -9.43 -6.86 -8.02
C ALA A 72 -8.34 -5.79 -8.10
N LEU A 73 -7.20 -5.99 -7.43
CA LEU A 73 -6.11 -5.00 -7.42
C LEU A 73 -5.49 -4.83 -8.82
N VAL A 74 -5.54 -3.61 -9.35
CA VAL A 74 -4.86 -3.24 -10.59
C VAL A 74 -3.62 -2.41 -10.26
N PRO A 75 -2.39 -2.94 -10.44
CA PRO A 75 -1.18 -2.20 -10.12
C PRO A 75 -0.95 -1.03 -11.09
N ARG A 76 -0.08 -0.09 -10.69
CA ARG A 76 0.24 1.14 -11.42
C ARG A 76 -0.99 2.00 -11.71
N ARG A 77 -1.82 2.19 -10.67
CA ARG A 77 -3.04 3.01 -10.70
C ARG A 77 -3.18 3.82 -9.42
N GLU A 78 -3.98 4.88 -9.50
CA GLU A 78 -4.27 5.72 -8.35
C GLU A 78 -5.44 5.22 -7.52
N TYR A 79 -5.22 5.18 -6.21
CA TYR A 79 -6.23 4.82 -5.23
C TYR A 79 -6.24 5.84 -4.10
N GLN A 80 -7.42 6.18 -3.61
CA GLN A 80 -7.55 6.72 -2.26
C GLN A 80 -7.50 5.57 -1.27
N LEU A 81 -6.87 5.81 -0.12
CA LEU A 81 -6.74 4.82 0.94
C LEU A 81 -7.69 5.14 2.08
N ARG A 82 -8.44 4.13 2.53
CA ARG A 82 -9.06 4.16 3.86
C ARG A 82 -8.05 3.61 4.85
N LEU A 83 -7.73 4.41 5.86
CA LEU A 83 -6.83 4.04 6.94
C LEU A 83 -7.61 3.92 8.24
N GLU A 84 -7.45 2.81 8.94
CA GLU A 84 -8.07 2.57 10.24
C GLU A 84 -7.06 1.96 11.21
N ILE A 85 -7.32 2.08 12.51
CA ILE A 85 -6.49 1.42 13.52
C ILE A 85 -6.81 -0.07 13.48
N ASN A 86 -5.78 -0.92 13.46
CA ASN A 86 -5.96 -2.35 13.61
C ASN A 86 -6.42 -2.67 15.04
N PRO A 87 -7.63 -3.19 15.28
CA PRO A 87 -8.09 -3.50 16.63
C PRO A 87 -7.29 -4.63 17.30
N ASP A 88 -6.69 -5.52 16.52
CA ASP A 88 -5.89 -6.64 17.04
C ASP A 88 -4.46 -6.22 17.42
N ASP A 89 -3.98 -5.11 16.85
CA ASP A 89 -2.70 -4.47 17.19
C ASP A 89 -2.81 -2.93 17.09
N PRO A 90 -3.46 -2.28 18.07
CA PRO A 90 -3.75 -0.86 18.00
C PRO A 90 -2.50 0.03 18.13
N LEU A 91 -1.38 -0.54 18.57
CA LEU A 91 -0.11 0.18 18.72
C LEU A 91 0.74 0.17 17.45
N ALA A 92 0.46 -0.72 16.48
CA ALA A 92 1.16 -0.77 15.19
C ALA A 92 0.87 0.43 14.27
N GLY A 93 -0.11 1.27 14.63
CA GLY A 93 -0.55 2.41 13.85
C GLY A 93 -1.70 2.07 12.90
N ALA A 94 -2.04 3.02 12.03
CA ALA A 94 -3.13 2.84 11.08
C ALA A 94 -2.70 1.93 9.90
N ILE A 95 -3.59 1.02 9.51
CA ILE A 95 -3.43 0.12 8.37
C ILE A 95 -4.44 0.47 7.28
N VAL A 96 -4.13 0.13 6.04
CA VAL A 96 -5.08 0.27 4.92
C VAL A 96 -6.15 -0.80 5.04
N THR A 97 -7.42 -0.39 5.13
CA THR A 97 -8.56 -1.32 5.18
C THR A 97 -9.34 -1.37 3.87
N GLU A 98 -9.18 -0.36 3.02
CA GLU A 98 -9.86 -0.28 1.73
C GLU A 98 -9.04 0.52 0.71
N LEU A 99 -9.00 0.00 -0.53
CA LEU A 99 -8.54 0.73 -1.71
C LEU A 99 -9.75 1.26 -2.47
N ILE A 100 -9.82 2.57 -2.64
CA ILE A 100 -10.90 3.25 -3.36
C ILE A 100 -10.34 3.69 -4.72
N PRO A 101 -10.73 3.04 -5.84
CA PRO A 101 -10.22 3.41 -7.15
C PRO A 101 -10.66 4.82 -7.54
N VAL A 102 -9.75 5.60 -8.11
CA VAL A 102 -10.06 6.96 -8.58
C VAL A 102 -10.62 6.95 -9.99
N ASP A 103 -10.06 6.11 -10.86
CA ASP A 103 -10.42 5.94 -12.26
C ASP A 103 -11.71 5.12 -12.42
N ASP A 104 -12.63 5.59 -13.27
CA ASP A 104 -13.94 4.97 -13.48
C ASP A 104 -13.87 3.57 -14.07
N ASP A 105 -12.88 3.26 -14.90
CA ASP A 105 -12.72 1.91 -15.44
C ASP A 105 -12.23 0.94 -14.36
N ILE A 106 -11.36 1.42 -13.47
CA ILE A 106 -10.88 0.63 -12.34
C ILE A 106 -12.00 0.45 -11.29
N LYS A 107 -12.87 1.45 -11.08
CA LYS A 107 -14.07 1.29 -10.24
C LYS A 107 -14.95 0.16 -10.74
N LYS A 108 -15.24 0.13 -12.05
CA LYS A 108 -16.04 -0.95 -12.66
C LYS A 108 -15.37 -2.31 -12.50
N HIS A 109 -14.06 -2.39 -12.72
CA HIS A 109 -13.28 -3.62 -12.52
C HIS A 109 -13.34 -4.11 -11.07
N PHE A 110 -13.14 -3.20 -10.11
CA PHE A 110 -13.24 -3.50 -8.68
C PHE A 110 -14.63 -4.02 -8.31
N GLU A 111 -15.68 -3.35 -8.75
CA GLU A 111 -17.05 -3.80 -8.50
C GLU A 111 -17.32 -5.19 -9.08
N ALA A 112 -16.90 -5.45 -10.32
CA ALA A 112 -17.11 -6.74 -10.97
C ALA A 112 -16.34 -7.86 -10.26
N SER A 113 -15.07 -7.62 -9.94
CA SER A 113 -14.17 -8.58 -9.30
C SER A 113 -14.62 -8.93 -7.88
N LEU A 114 -15.10 -7.94 -7.12
CA LEU A 114 -15.55 -8.15 -5.73
C LEU A 114 -16.98 -8.71 -5.63
N LYS A 115 -17.81 -8.56 -6.67
CA LYS A 115 -19.17 -9.16 -6.74
C LYS A 115 -19.12 -10.65 -7.10
N ALA A 116 -18.07 -11.11 -7.79
CA ALA A 116 -17.87 -12.53 -8.13
C ALA A 116 -17.42 -13.40 -6.93
N LYS A 117 -17.78 -12.98 -5.70
CA LYS A 117 -17.26 -13.46 -4.43
C LYS A 117 -17.76 -14.85 -4.02
#